data_AF-A0A645FV02-F1
#
_entry.id   AF-A0A645FV02-F1
#
_cell.length_a   1.000
_cell.length_b   1.000
_cell.length_c   1.000
_cell.angle_alpha   90.00
_cell.angle_beta   90.00
_cell.angle_gamma   90.00
#
_symmetry.space_group_name_H-M   'P 1'
#
loop_
_entity.id
_entity.type
_entity.pdbx_description
1 polymer ?
#
loop_
_entity_poly.entity_id
_entity_poly.type
_entity_poly.pdbx_seq_one_letter_code
_entity_poly.pdbx_strand_id
1 'polypeptide(L)' 'MKPDEILVTLETHMRCGAGKCGHCKVGSHYMCVDGPVFTYQEMMALPPEY' A
#
# COMPACT_ATOMS: atom_id res chain seq x y z
N MET A 1 9.72 7.05 18.86
CA MET A 1 8.92 6.03 18.17
C MET A 1 9.68 5.66 16.92
N LYS A 2 9.94 4.37 16.69
CA LYS A 2 10.71 3.96 15.51
C LYS A 2 9.79 3.86 14.29
N PRO A 3 10.30 4.08 13.06
CA PRO A 3 9.52 3.94 11.82
C PRO A 3 8.82 2.59 11.65
N ASP A 4 9.41 1.51 12.14
CA ASP A 4 8.85 0.15 12.13
C ASP A 4 7.71 -0.07 13.14
N GLU A 5 7.56 0.82 14.13
CA GLU A 5 6.50 0.76 15.15
C GLU A 5 5.28 1.63 14.80
N ILE A 6 5.34 2.33 13.66
CA ILE A 6 4.27 3.22 13.19
C ILE A 6 3.54 2.51 12.06
N LEU A 7 2.28 2.12 12.30
CA LEU A 7 1.41 1.58 11.27
C LEU A 7 0.64 2.71 10.58
N VAL A 8 0.62 2.68 9.26
CA VAL A 8 -0.10 3.63 8.42
C VAL A 8 -1.02 2.89 7.48
N THR A 9 -2.17 3.49 7.17
CA THR A 9 -3.11 2.98 6.17
C THR A 9 -2.98 3.79 4.89
N LEU A 10 -2.70 3.12 3.79
CA LEU A 10 -2.62 3.71 2.45
C LEU A 10 -3.97 3.67 1.77
N GLU A 11 -4.43 4.84 1.32
CA GLU A 11 -5.63 4.99 0.51
C GLU A 11 -5.23 5.04 -0.97
N THR A 12 -5.83 4.18 -1.79
CA THR A 12 -5.67 4.19 -3.25
C THR A 12 -6.99 4.03 -3.94
N HIS A 13 -7.01 4.24 -5.25
CA HIS A 13 -8.23 4.13 -6.03
C HIS A 13 -8.63 2.66 -6.26
N MET A 14 -9.21 2.05 -5.23
CA MET A 14 -9.62 0.66 -5.25
C MET A 14 -10.90 0.47 -6.10
N ARG A 15 -10.92 -0.57 -6.94
CA ARG A 15 -12.09 -0.89 -7.78
C ARG A 15 -12.61 -2.32 -7.59
N CYS A 16 -11.78 -3.33 -7.82
CA CYS A 16 -12.24 -4.73 -7.79
C CYS A 16 -12.11 -5.44 -6.44
N GLY A 17 -11.27 -4.95 -5.51
CA GLY A 17 -11.04 -5.59 -4.21
C GLY A 17 -10.42 -7.00 -4.25
N ALA A 18 -10.01 -7.51 -5.42
CA ALA A 18 -9.62 -8.92 -5.60
C ALA A 18 -8.29 -9.10 -6.36
N GLY A 19 -7.48 -8.05 -6.49
CA GLY A 19 -6.20 -8.10 -7.21
C GLY A 19 -6.31 -8.23 -8.74
N LYS A 20 -7.52 -8.19 -9.30
CA LYS A 20 -7.76 -8.46 -10.73
C LYS A 20 -7.58 -7.24 -11.64
N CYS A 21 -7.99 -6.05 -11.19
CA CYS A 21 -8.06 -4.86 -12.04
C CYS A 21 -6.79 -4.00 -12.03
N GLY A 22 -5.90 -4.17 -11.07
CA GLY A 22 -4.65 -3.38 -10.99
C GLY A 22 -4.81 -1.92 -10.54
N HIS A 23 -6.00 -1.42 -10.26
CA HIS A 23 -6.19 -0.02 -9.85
C HIS A 23 -5.65 0.28 -8.44
N CYS A 24 -5.62 -0.74 -7.57
CA CYS A 24 -5.13 -0.62 -6.19
C CYS A 24 -3.61 -0.87 -6.07
N LYS A 25 -2.86 -0.77 -7.19
CA LYS A 25 -1.47 -1.23 -7.28
C LYS A 25 -0.49 -0.07 -7.03
N VAL A 26 0.42 -0.24 -6.07
CA VAL A 26 1.57 0.64 -5.85
C VAL A 26 2.84 -0.20 -5.91
N GLY A 27 3.71 0.12 -6.87
CA GLY A 27 4.89 -0.70 -7.17
C GLY A 27 4.50 -2.13 -7.52
N SER A 28 4.94 -3.09 -6.71
CA SER A 28 4.63 -4.53 -6.87
C SER A 28 3.48 -5.01 -5.99
N HIS A 29 2.92 -4.14 -5.15
CA HIS A 29 1.90 -4.49 -4.16
C HIS A 29 0.51 -4.08 -4.61
N TYR A 30 -0.47 -4.89 -4.25
CA TYR A 30 -1.90 -4.62 -4.41
C TYR A 30 -2.49 -4.30 -3.03
N MET A 31 -2.90 -3.06 -2.76
CA MET A 31 -3.50 -2.68 -1.46
C MET A 31 -4.77 -3.46 -1.13
N CYS A 32 -5.44 -3.99 -2.16
CA CYS A 32 -6.61 -4.83 -2.00
C CYS A 32 -6.32 -6.30 -1.65
N VAL A 33 -5.08 -6.76 -1.75
CA VAL A 33 -4.69 -8.16 -1.48
C VAL A 33 -3.58 -8.23 -0.43
N ASP A 34 -2.51 -7.46 -0.61
CA ASP A 34 -1.40 -7.35 0.34
C ASP A 34 -1.78 -6.53 1.58
N GLY A 35 -2.88 -5.77 1.47
CA GLY A 35 -3.45 -4.98 2.54
C GLY A 35 -3.10 -3.50 2.43
N PRO A 36 -3.94 -2.61 2.96
CA PRO A 36 -3.66 -1.18 2.98
C PRO A 36 -2.76 -0.77 4.15
N VAL A 37 -2.46 -1.68 5.08
CA VAL A 37 -1.73 -1.39 6.32
C VAL A 37 -0.25 -1.75 6.17
N PHE A 38 0.61 -0.75 6.29
CA PHE A 38 2.05 -0.89 6.22
C PHE A 38 2.71 -0.19 7.40
N THR A 39 3.94 -0.58 7.73
CA THR A 39 4.78 0.25 8.60
C THR A 39 5.20 1.52 7.87
N TYR A 40 5.50 2.58 8.61
CA TYR A 40 6.03 3.82 8.04
C TYR A 40 7.35 3.56 7.29
N GLN A 41 8.15 2.61 7.76
CA GLN A 41 9.36 2.17 7.05
C GLN A 41 9.06 1.53 5.68
N GLU A 42 8.07 0.63 5.60
CA GLU A 42 7.65 0.01 4.34
C GLU A 42 7.05 1.04 3.37
N MET A 43 6.24 1.97 3.89
CA MET A 43 5.66 3.06 3.10
C MET A 43 6.73 3.94 2.44
N MET A 44 7.82 4.24 3.15
CA MET A 44 8.96 4.99 2.59
C MET A 44 9.75 4.21 1.51
N ALA A 45 9.63 2.88 1.46
CA ALA A 45 10.29 2.04 0.46
C ALA A 45 9.44 1.84 -0.81
N LEU A 46 8.16 2.21 -0.78
CA LEU A 46 7.30 2.17 -1.95
C LEU A 46 7.72 3.24 -2.97
N PRO A 47 7.57 2.96 -4.28
CA PRO A 47 7.87 3.97 -5.29
C PRO A 47 6.94 5.18 -5.14
N PRO A 48 7.44 6.41 -5.32
CA PRO A 48 6.60 7.60 -5.32
C PRO A 48 5.57 7.49 -6.45
N GLU A 49 4.29 7.65 -6.10
CA GLU A 49 3.21 7.77 -7.08
C GLU A 49 3.40 9.10 -7.86
N TYR A 50 3.48 9.03 -9.19
CA TYR A 50 3.47 10.18 -10.11
C TYR A 50 2.07 10.41 -10.67
#